data_AF-A0A1G0XM11-F1
#
_entry.id   AF-A0A1G0XM11-F1
#
_cell.length_a   1.000
_cell.length_b   1.000
_cell.length_c   1.000
_cell.angle_alpha   90.00
_cell.angle_beta   90.00
_cell.angle_gamma   90.00
#
_symmetry.space_group_name_H-M   'P 1'
#
loop_
_entity.id
_entity.type
_entity.pdbx_description
1 polymer ?
#
loop_
_entity_poly.entity_id
_entity_poly.type
_entity_poly.pdbx_seq_one_letter_code
_entity_poly.pdbx_strand_id
1 'polypeptide(L)'
;MQTVLTDKKYTASGIEVVGQSFGYDYDDIGNLKTENRNGNVFKYTSNDVNQYTQRTVPSRINISGSADASAKVTIKQASAGYTKPLRYGNYFNSFFTLDNSTNAVTDSFDIYAVKFDGTKDKVAKQTLNVFVPKTPEFFTYDNDGNLLTDGRFTYTWNGENRLIKAETPDTRLEFVYDYMGRRINKKVYTNNVLSSERKFTYDGWNLAAEYDANNTLLNSYLWGEDLSGSLQGAGGVGGLLAVNNYLPCYDGNGNITSYLDNSGNTVATYEYNPFGKIICAFGTKADDFAYRFSTKYFDKETALYYYGYRYYSANVNRWLSRDPIEEQGGNNLYVFVGNSPLNYIDVLGNAAKSTTYTPGPTPSRTVWKRYVKKCEIFIAFGHHYASSDMDDLSKIQWYLEDPETSFVWQVGCTSIKLKNNPNPLPGGPTTTTTYTVAQGNALVNMAREAALELIFNKLFPECLCKSVKIRYETFFGVDYNTLFYYRSNETFKKTDKRPKAYTPPKGFVYEGFKLRLCL
;
A
#
# COMPACT_ATOMS: atom_id res chain seq x y z
N MET A 1 -13.42 -18.60 -7.19
CA MET A 1 -12.75 -19.19 -6.01
C MET A 1 -13.23 -18.34 -4.84
N GLN A 2 -14.13 -18.88 -4.01
CA GLN A 2 -14.85 -18.11 -2.99
C GLN A 2 -13.88 -17.77 -1.84
N THR A 3 -13.18 -16.65 -1.95
CA THR A 3 -12.21 -16.21 -0.95
C THR A 3 -12.97 -15.62 0.24
N VAL A 4 -13.20 -16.44 1.27
CA VAL A 4 -13.59 -15.90 2.57
C VAL A 4 -12.37 -15.20 3.16
N LEU A 5 -12.41 -13.87 3.22
CA LEU A 5 -11.39 -13.10 3.94
C LEU A 5 -11.79 -13.09 5.42
N THR A 6 -10.96 -13.68 6.27
CA THR A 6 -11.11 -13.57 7.72
C THR A 6 -9.95 -12.76 8.28
N ASP A 7 -10.26 -11.92 9.25
CA ASP A 7 -9.26 -11.13 9.96
C ASP A 7 -9.56 -11.14 11.46
N LYS A 8 -8.51 -11.26 12.25
CA LYS A 8 -8.56 -11.31 13.70
C LYS A 8 -7.35 -10.59 14.25
N LYS A 9 -7.57 -9.69 15.20
CA LYS A 9 -6.45 -9.11 15.95
C LYS A 9 -6.03 -10.05 17.06
N TYR A 10 -4.73 -10.27 17.18
CA TYR A 10 -4.13 -11.03 18.26
C TYR A 10 -3.22 -10.13 19.10
N THR A 11 -3.13 -10.44 20.38
CA THR A 11 -2.10 -9.87 21.26
C THR A 11 -0.74 -10.49 20.95
N ALA A 12 0.34 -9.90 21.48
CA ALA A 12 1.69 -10.43 21.30
C ALA A 12 1.86 -11.89 21.79
N SER A 13 1.00 -12.33 22.72
CA SER A 13 0.98 -13.71 23.23
C SER A 13 0.06 -14.65 22.43
N GLY A 14 -0.45 -14.21 21.27
CA GLY A 14 -1.29 -15.02 20.38
C GLY A 14 -2.75 -15.18 20.83
N ILE A 15 -3.22 -14.37 21.78
CA ILE A 15 -4.62 -14.40 22.25
C ILE A 15 -5.46 -13.42 21.43
N GLU A 16 -6.59 -13.87 20.90
CA GLU A 16 -7.54 -13.06 20.11
C GLU A 16 -8.06 -11.88 20.95
N VAL A 17 -8.01 -10.68 20.37
CA VAL A 17 -8.56 -9.47 20.97
C VAL A 17 -10.08 -9.47 20.77
N VAL A 18 -10.81 -9.54 21.88
CA VAL A 18 -12.27 -9.54 21.87
C VAL A 18 -12.78 -8.27 21.18
N GLY A 19 -13.76 -8.43 20.29
CA GLY A 19 -14.33 -7.30 19.55
C GLY A 19 -13.53 -6.87 18.32
N GLN A 20 -12.52 -7.64 17.90
CA GLN A 20 -11.74 -7.39 16.68
C GLN A 20 -11.61 -8.66 15.81
N SER A 21 -12.77 -9.20 15.41
CA SER A 21 -12.94 -10.39 14.58
C SER A 21 -13.84 -10.04 13.40
N PHE A 22 -13.32 -10.19 12.18
CA PHE A 22 -13.97 -9.79 10.93
C PHE A 22 -13.99 -10.93 9.92
N GLY A 23 -15.04 -10.99 9.11
CA GLY A 23 -15.16 -11.97 8.04
C GLY A 23 -15.92 -11.39 6.85
N TYR A 24 -15.49 -11.71 5.64
CA TYR A 24 -16.08 -11.21 4.40
C TYR A 24 -16.21 -12.36 3.40
N ASP A 25 -17.43 -12.61 2.93
CA ASP A 25 -17.73 -13.58 1.86
C ASP A 25 -18.23 -12.84 0.63
N TYR A 26 -17.73 -13.19 -0.54
CA TYR A 26 -18.02 -12.51 -1.80
C TYR A 26 -18.63 -13.48 -2.83
N ASP A 27 -19.39 -12.94 -3.78
CA ASP A 27 -19.71 -13.66 -5.02
C ASP A 27 -18.52 -13.68 -5.99
N ASP A 28 -18.68 -14.35 -7.14
CA ASP A 28 -17.61 -14.54 -8.11
C ASP A 28 -17.15 -13.25 -8.82
N ILE A 29 -17.92 -12.15 -8.69
CA ILE A 29 -17.59 -10.84 -9.27
C ILE A 29 -17.30 -9.79 -8.19
N GLY A 30 -17.10 -10.22 -6.94
CA GLY A 30 -16.60 -9.38 -5.86
C GLY A 30 -17.66 -8.57 -5.11
N ASN A 31 -18.96 -8.84 -5.28
CA ASN A 31 -19.95 -8.28 -4.37
C ASN A 31 -19.92 -9.03 -3.04
N LEU A 32 -19.77 -8.29 -1.94
CA LEU A 32 -19.97 -8.83 -0.59
C LEU A 32 -21.35 -9.48 -0.50
N LYS A 33 -21.39 -10.75 -0.10
CA LYS A 33 -22.60 -11.52 0.23
C LYS A 33 -22.86 -11.47 1.72
N THR A 34 -21.82 -11.68 2.52
CA THR A 34 -21.93 -11.61 3.98
C THR A 34 -20.73 -10.93 4.59
N GLU A 35 -20.96 -10.24 5.69
CA GLU A 35 -19.94 -9.61 6.52
C GLU A 35 -20.18 -10.00 7.98
N ASN A 36 -19.17 -10.57 8.62
CA ASN A 36 -19.18 -10.82 10.05
C ASN A 36 -18.37 -9.73 10.74
N ARG A 37 -18.99 -9.04 11.70
CA ARG A 37 -18.34 -8.10 12.61
C ARG A 37 -18.56 -8.58 14.04
N ASN A 38 -17.60 -9.27 14.63
CA ASN A 38 -17.66 -9.72 16.02
C ASN A 38 -18.91 -10.57 16.33
N GLY A 39 -19.22 -11.50 15.42
CA GLY A 39 -20.39 -12.37 15.49
C GLY A 39 -21.67 -11.75 14.92
N ASN A 40 -21.68 -10.46 14.57
CA ASN A 40 -22.81 -9.82 13.91
C ASN A 40 -22.71 -10.05 12.40
N VAL A 41 -23.62 -10.83 11.84
CA VAL A 41 -23.61 -11.18 10.42
C VAL A 41 -24.58 -10.28 9.64
N PHE A 42 -24.02 -9.45 8.76
CA PHE A 42 -24.74 -8.69 7.74
C PHE A 42 -24.81 -9.53 6.47
N LYS A 43 -25.96 -9.55 5.81
CA LYS A 43 -26.16 -10.20 4.51
C LYS A 43 -26.54 -9.14 3.50
N TYR A 44 -25.91 -9.16 2.35
CA TYR A 44 -26.07 -8.15 1.31
C TYR A 44 -26.79 -8.78 0.10
N THR A 45 -27.61 -7.98 -0.57
CA THR A 45 -28.22 -8.34 -1.85
C THR A 45 -27.79 -7.32 -2.88
N SER A 46 -27.17 -7.79 -3.96
CA SER A 46 -26.83 -6.98 -5.13
C SER A 46 -27.82 -7.21 -6.28
N ASN A 47 -27.96 -6.23 -7.16
CA ASN A 47 -28.60 -6.40 -8.46
C ASN A 47 -27.57 -6.80 -9.55
N ASP A 48 -28.06 -6.97 -10.78
CA ASP A 48 -27.25 -7.42 -11.93
C ASP A 48 -26.17 -6.42 -12.37
N VAL A 49 -26.20 -5.18 -11.84
CA VAL A 49 -25.20 -4.13 -12.10
C VAL A 49 -24.34 -3.84 -10.88
N ASN A 50 -24.20 -4.81 -9.97
CA ASN A 50 -23.31 -4.77 -8.80
C ASN A 50 -23.66 -3.70 -7.75
N GLN A 51 -24.88 -3.16 -7.77
CA GLN A 51 -25.37 -2.24 -6.74
C GLN A 51 -26.00 -3.03 -5.59
N TYR A 52 -25.65 -2.71 -4.35
CA TYR A 52 -26.38 -3.26 -3.21
C TYR A 52 -27.77 -2.64 -3.17
N THR A 53 -28.82 -3.45 -3.16
CA THR A 53 -30.22 -2.99 -3.04
C THR A 53 -30.72 -3.08 -1.60
N GLN A 54 -30.17 -4.01 -0.82
CA GLN A 54 -30.46 -4.13 0.61
C GLN A 54 -29.32 -4.80 1.38
N ARG A 55 -29.32 -4.61 2.71
CA ARG A 55 -28.58 -5.47 3.64
C ARG A 55 -29.38 -5.77 4.91
N THR A 56 -29.13 -6.93 5.52
CA THR A 56 -29.62 -7.21 6.88
C THR A 56 -28.72 -6.53 7.90
N VAL A 57 -29.31 -5.92 8.92
CA VAL A 57 -28.60 -5.25 10.01
C VAL A 57 -28.94 -5.95 11.32
N PRO A 58 -27.98 -6.64 11.98
CA PRO A 58 -28.23 -7.28 13.27
C PRO A 58 -28.65 -6.27 14.35
N SER A 59 -29.64 -6.64 15.17
CA SER A 59 -30.06 -5.87 16.35
C SER A 59 -29.00 -5.86 17.46
N ARG A 60 -28.03 -6.77 17.38
CA ARG A 60 -26.90 -6.83 18.30
C ARG A 60 -25.82 -5.86 17.87
N ILE A 61 -25.41 -4.95 18.73
CA ILE A 61 -24.28 -4.06 18.53
C ILE A 61 -23.10 -4.43 19.42
N ASN A 62 -21.93 -3.93 19.02
CA ASN A 62 -20.65 -4.15 19.67
C ASN A 62 -20.07 -2.83 20.14
N ILE A 63 -19.84 -2.68 21.44
CA ILE A 63 -19.09 -1.55 22.01
C ILE A 63 -17.74 -2.09 22.43
N SER A 64 -16.70 -1.71 21.67
CA SER A 64 -15.32 -2.15 21.90
C SER A 64 -14.40 -0.95 21.99
N GLY A 65 -13.28 -1.11 22.67
CA GLY A 65 -12.25 -0.07 22.73
C GLY A 65 -11.06 -0.50 23.55
N SER A 66 -10.22 0.46 23.89
CA SER A 66 -9.08 0.26 24.78
C SER A 66 -9.10 1.27 25.93
N ALA A 67 -8.54 0.85 27.07
CA ALA A 67 -8.30 1.66 28.25
C ALA A 67 -7.10 1.05 28.98
N ASP A 68 -6.46 1.81 29.88
CA ASP A 68 -5.36 1.30 30.70
C ASP A 68 -5.73 -0.02 31.40
N ALA A 69 -4.80 -0.99 31.42
CA ALA A 69 -5.02 -2.30 31.99
C ALA A 69 -5.41 -2.26 33.48
N SER A 70 -5.01 -1.24 34.24
CA SER A 70 -5.40 -1.08 35.64
C SER A 70 -6.69 -0.28 35.83
N ALA A 71 -7.27 0.30 34.77
CA ALA A 71 -8.51 1.04 34.87
C ALA A 71 -9.73 0.11 34.95
N LYS A 72 -10.70 0.49 35.78
CA LYS A 72 -12.03 -0.13 35.80
C LYS A 72 -12.90 0.54 34.73
N VAL A 73 -13.34 -0.25 33.76
CA VAL A 73 -14.23 0.21 32.68
C VAL A 73 -15.68 -0.13 33.00
N THR A 74 -16.59 0.83 32.79
CA THR A 74 -18.05 0.63 32.83
C THR A 74 -18.70 1.35 31.65
N ILE A 75 -19.76 0.76 31.11
CA ILE A 75 -20.54 1.33 30.01
C ILE A 75 -21.95 1.60 30.53
N LYS A 76 -22.44 2.83 30.42
CA LYS A 76 -23.83 3.19 30.71
C LYS A 76 -24.55 3.37 29.39
N GLN A 77 -25.50 2.50 29.10
CA GLN A 77 -26.44 2.68 28.00
C GLN A 77 -27.53 3.66 28.44
N ALA A 78 -27.90 4.65 27.63
CA ALA A 78 -28.89 5.64 28.04
C ALA A 78 -30.30 5.03 28.20
N SER A 79 -30.66 4.07 27.34
CA SER A 79 -31.92 3.34 27.46
C SER A 79 -31.90 2.22 28.51
N ALA A 80 -30.77 1.96 29.16
CA ALA A 80 -30.62 0.86 30.13
C ALA A 80 -29.68 1.24 31.29
N GLY A 81 -29.12 0.23 31.96
CA GLY A 81 -28.25 0.41 33.12
C GLY A 81 -26.76 0.44 32.78
N TYR A 82 -25.96 0.19 33.81
CA TYR A 82 -24.52 0.03 33.69
C TYR A 82 -24.16 -1.43 33.38
N THR A 83 -23.21 -1.62 32.47
CA THR A 83 -22.64 -2.92 32.10
C THR A 83 -21.13 -2.89 32.34
N LYS A 84 -20.61 -3.94 32.96
CA LYS A 84 -19.17 -4.18 33.05
C LYS A 84 -18.75 -4.96 31.80
N PRO A 85 -17.89 -4.41 30.91
CA PRO A 85 -17.47 -5.11 29.71
C PRO A 85 -16.49 -6.25 30.04
N LEU A 86 -16.39 -7.21 29.12
CA LEU A 86 -15.28 -8.16 29.10
C LEU A 86 -13.98 -7.38 28.84
N ARG A 87 -12.89 -7.80 29.48
CA ARG A 87 -11.60 -7.12 29.40
C ARG A 87 -10.47 -8.13 29.18
N TYR A 88 -9.52 -7.75 28.31
CA TYR A 88 -8.27 -8.46 28.14
C TYR A 88 -7.12 -7.44 27.95
N GLY A 89 -6.25 -7.34 28.95
CA GLY A 89 -5.23 -6.30 29.01
C GLY A 89 -5.86 -4.91 28.92
N ASN A 90 -5.48 -4.16 27.89
CA ASN A 90 -6.03 -2.83 27.61
C ASN A 90 -7.38 -2.87 26.89
N TYR A 91 -7.75 -3.97 26.24
CA TYR A 91 -8.94 -4.03 25.41
C TYR A 91 -10.20 -4.36 26.22
N PHE A 92 -11.33 -3.80 25.83
CA PHE A 92 -12.64 -4.15 26.35
C PHE A 92 -13.66 -4.34 25.24
N ASN A 93 -14.66 -5.17 25.50
CA ASN A 93 -15.80 -5.39 24.61
C ASN A 93 -17.07 -5.72 25.41
N SER A 94 -18.21 -5.22 24.95
CA SER A 94 -19.52 -5.66 25.41
C SER A 94 -20.53 -5.59 24.26
N PHE A 95 -21.59 -6.38 24.38
CA PHE A 95 -22.65 -6.44 23.39
C PHE A 95 -23.95 -5.91 23.98
N PHE A 96 -24.71 -5.22 23.16
CA PHE A 96 -26.02 -4.68 23.52
C PHE A 96 -27.02 -5.03 22.44
N THR A 97 -28.28 -5.16 22.82
CA THR A 97 -29.38 -5.42 21.87
C THR A 97 -30.18 -4.15 21.70
N LEU A 98 -30.29 -3.70 20.45
CA LEU A 98 -31.13 -2.61 19.99
C LEU A 98 -32.06 -3.17 18.91
N ASP A 99 -33.31 -3.47 19.27
CA ASP A 99 -34.27 -4.07 18.34
C ASP A 99 -34.65 -3.08 17.22
N ASN A 100 -34.12 -3.35 16.04
CA ASN A 100 -34.30 -2.57 14.82
C ASN A 100 -35.24 -3.24 13.81
N SER A 101 -36.06 -4.21 14.25
CA SER A 101 -36.97 -4.96 13.36
C SER A 101 -38.10 -4.08 12.81
N THR A 102 -38.61 -3.14 13.62
CA THR A 102 -39.76 -2.29 13.24
C THR A 102 -39.31 -0.95 12.67
N ASN A 103 -38.38 -0.27 13.36
CA ASN A 103 -37.86 1.05 13.03
C ASN A 103 -36.35 1.10 13.25
N ALA A 104 -35.69 2.12 12.71
CA ALA A 104 -34.31 2.42 13.10
C ALA A 104 -34.26 2.86 14.57
N VAL A 105 -33.16 2.55 15.26
CA VAL A 105 -32.97 2.85 16.68
C VAL A 105 -31.71 3.69 16.87
N THR A 106 -31.81 4.72 17.70
CA THR A 106 -30.64 5.47 18.18
C THR A 106 -30.54 5.33 19.69
N ASP A 107 -29.33 5.14 20.19
CA ASP A 107 -29.04 5.12 21.62
C ASP A 107 -27.66 5.73 21.88
N SER A 108 -27.41 6.12 23.12
CA SER A 108 -26.13 6.69 23.53
C SER A 108 -25.48 5.85 24.63
N PHE A 109 -24.16 5.75 24.58
CA PHE A 109 -23.35 4.96 25.48
C PHE A 109 -22.29 5.84 26.09
N ASP A 110 -22.33 6.03 27.41
CA ASP A 110 -21.26 6.66 28.15
C ASP A 110 -20.28 5.58 28.65
N ILE A 111 -19.06 5.60 28.12
CA ILE A 111 -17.96 4.72 28.53
C ILE A 111 -17.12 5.46 29.56
N TYR A 112 -16.99 4.89 30.75
CA TYR A 112 -16.16 5.40 31.83
C TYR A 112 -14.95 4.48 32.01
N ALA A 113 -13.76 5.05 32.13
CA ALA A 113 -12.56 4.37 32.58
C ALA A 113 -12.02 5.08 33.83
N VAL A 114 -12.03 4.37 34.96
CA VAL A 114 -11.64 4.93 36.27
C VAL A 114 -10.37 4.26 36.76
N LYS A 115 -9.35 5.04 37.10
CA LYS A 115 -8.07 4.56 37.65
C LYS A 115 -7.69 5.41 38.86
N PHE A 116 -7.40 4.76 39.98
CA PHE A 116 -6.82 5.44 41.14
C PHE A 116 -5.33 5.70 40.90
N ASP A 117 -4.88 6.95 41.06
CA ASP A 117 -3.49 7.34 40.83
C ASP A 117 -2.62 7.33 42.09
N GLY A 118 -3.17 6.87 43.22
CA GLY A 118 -2.53 6.93 44.54
C GLY A 118 -3.06 8.07 45.42
N THR A 119 -3.68 9.10 44.83
CA THR A 119 -4.26 10.25 45.55
C THR A 119 -5.75 10.41 45.28
N LYS A 120 -6.17 10.25 44.03
CA LYS A 120 -7.56 10.42 43.60
C LYS A 120 -7.92 9.50 42.44
N ASP A 121 -9.23 9.34 42.24
CA ASP A 121 -9.74 8.69 41.04
C ASP A 121 -9.57 9.62 39.84
N LYS A 122 -8.83 9.14 38.83
CA LYS A 122 -8.83 9.71 37.48
C LYS A 122 -9.94 9.05 36.68
N VAL A 123 -10.84 9.86 36.14
CA VAL A 123 -11.97 9.41 35.33
C VAL A 123 -11.81 9.94 33.92
N ALA A 124 -11.75 9.03 32.95
CA ALA A 124 -11.97 9.35 31.54
C ALA A 124 -13.39 8.95 31.15
N LYS A 125 -14.06 9.80 30.37
CA LYS A 125 -15.40 9.56 29.84
C LYS A 125 -15.40 9.79 28.33
N GLN A 126 -16.02 8.88 27.59
CA GLN A 126 -16.35 9.06 26.19
C GLN A 126 -17.82 8.74 25.97
N THR A 127 -18.50 9.55 25.17
CA THR A 127 -19.90 9.31 24.79
C THR A 127 -19.94 8.88 23.33
N LEU A 128 -20.60 7.75 23.07
CA LEU A 128 -20.82 7.22 21.74
C LEU A 128 -22.32 7.24 21.43
N ASN A 129 -22.69 7.91 20.34
CA ASN A 129 -24.05 7.85 19.79
C ASN A 129 -24.07 6.77 18.71
N VAL A 130 -24.93 5.76 18.88
CA VAL A 130 -25.06 4.63 17.97
C VAL A 130 -26.40 4.72 17.26
N PHE A 131 -26.35 4.66 15.93
CA PHE A 131 -27.52 4.50 15.07
C PHE A 131 -27.51 3.08 14.50
N VAL A 132 -28.62 2.36 14.69
CA VAL A 132 -28.88 1.05 14.09
C VAL A 132 -30.02 1.22 13.09
N PRO A 133 -29.74 1.13 11.77
CA PRO A 133 -30.78 1.18 10.74
C PRO A 133 -31.83 0.10 10.95
N LYS A 134 -33.06 0.34 10.48
CA LYS A 134 -34.07 -0.72 10.39
C LYS A 134 -33.52 -1.87 9.55
N THR A 135 -33.81 -3.12 9.94
CA THR A 135 -33.47 -4.29 9.12
C THR A 135 -34.69 -4.79 8.33
N PRO A 136 -34.55 -5.10 7.01
CA PRO A 136 -33.40 -4.79 6.17
C PRO A 136 -33.27 -3.29 5.91
N GLU A 137 -32.03 -2.84 5.75
CA GLU A 137 -31.69 -1.50 5.27
C GLU A 137 -31.68 -1.52 3.75
N PHE A 138 -32.25 -0.49 3.13
CA PHE A 138 -32.42 -0.41 1.67
C PHE A 138 -31.55 0.68 1.07
N PHE A 139 -31.10 0.42 -0.15
CA PHE A 139 -30.25 1.29 -0.94
C PHE A 139 -30.89 1.52 -2.31
N THR A 140 -30.86 2.76 -2.80
CA THR A 140 -31.35 3.10 -4.13
C THR A 140 -30.32 3.93 -4.88
N TYR A 141 -30.40 3.93 -6.21
CA TYR A 141 -29.45 4.58 -7.10
C TYR A 141 -30.21 5.34 -8.18
N ASP A 142 -29.57 6.37 -8.74
CA ASP A 142 -30.02 6.96 -9.99
C ASP A 142 -29.64 6.07 -11.19
N ASN A 143 -30.04 6.48 -12.39
CA ASN A 143 -29.76 5.75 -13.63
C ASN A 143 -28.27 5.73 -13.99
N ASP A 144 -27.50 6.70 -13.50
CA ASP A 144 -26.05 6.77 -13.70
C ASP A 144 -25.28 5.88 -12.70
N GLY A 145 -25.98 5.34 -11.70
CA GLY A 145 -25.44 4.43 -10.71
C GLY A 145 -24.84 5.11 -9.49
N ASN A 146 -25.22 6.35 -9.21
CA ASN A 146 -24.87 7.00 -7.97
C ASN A 146 -25.87 6.64 -6.87
N LEU A 147 -25.37 6.32 -5.68
CA LEU A 147 -26.20 6.00 -4.52
C LEU A 147 -27.06 7.21 -4.13
N LEU A 148 -28.38 7.06 -4.09
CA LEU A 148 -29.34 8.09 -3.68
C LEU A 148 -29.70 8.01 -2.20
N THR A 149 -29.69 6.81 -1.61
CA THR A 149 -29.89 6.63 -0.16
C THR A 149 -29.15 5.40 0.33
N ASP A 150 -28.59 5.47 1.53
CA ASP A 150 -28.04 4.32 2.25
C ASP A 150 -28.95 3.82 3.38
N GLY A 151 -30.18 4.32 3.46
CA GLY A 151 -31.12 4.05 4.54
C GLY A 151 -30.99 5.01 5.73
N ARG A 152 -29.94 5.83 5.77
CA ARG A 152 -29.74 6.92 6.75
C ARG A 152 -29.64 8.28 6.09
N PHE A 153 -28.70 8.44 5.17
CA PHE A 153 -28.45 9.64 4.40
C PHE A 153 -29.12 9.54 3.03
N THR A 154 -29.68 10.66 2.59
CA THR A 154 -30.04 10.89 1.20
C THR A 154 -28.93 11.68 0.52
N TYR A 155 -28.58 11.29 -0.70
CA TYR A 155 -27.47 11.83 -1.46
C TYR A 155 -27.98 12.48 -2.75
N THR A 156 -27.41 13.62 -3.12
CA THR A 156 -27.74 14.32 -4.38
C THR A 156 -26.46 14.54 -5.17
N TRP A 157 -26.53 14.23 -6.45
CA TRP A 157 -25.41 14.27 -7.39
C TRP A 157 -25.68 15.33 -8.47
N ASN A 158 -24.61 15.91 -9.02
CA ASN A 158 -24.72 16.76 -10.21
C ASN A 158 -24.53 15.93 -11.49
N GLY A 159 -24.74 16.55 -12.66
CA GLY A 159 -24.61 15.88 -13.96
C GLY A 159 -23.20 15.42 -14.34
N GLU A 160 -22.19 15.67 -13.51
CA GLU A 160 -20.83 15.12 -13.64
C GLU A 160 -20.58 14.00 -12.61
N ASN A 161 -21.64 13.41 -12.04
CA ASN A 161 -21.58 12.34 -11.03
C ASN A 161 -20.76 12.70 -9.78
N ARG A 162 -20.77 13.98 -9.37
CA ARG A 162 -20.15 14.44 -8.11
C ARG A 162 -21.20 14.66 -7.04
N LEU A 163 -20.94 14.16 -5.83
CA LEU A 163 -21.84 14.31 -4.69
C LEU A 163 -21.89 15.78 -4.27
N ILE A 164 -23.03 16.45 -4.45
CA ILE A 164 -23.21 17.87 -4.09
C ILE A 164 -23.95 18.05 -2.77
N LYS A 165 -24.68 17.03 -2.30
CA LYS A 165 -25.41 17.09 -1.02
C LYS A 165 -25.52 15.71 -0.38
N ALA A 166 -25.37 15.65 0.95
CA ALA A 166 -25.70 14.48 1.76
C ALA A 166 -26.51 14.93 2.97
N GLU A 167 -27.68 14.34 3.24
CA GLU A 167 -28.56 14.82 4.30
C GLU A 167 -29.31 13.72 5.06
N THR A 168 -29.47 13.94 6.36
CA THR A 168 -30.47 13.35 7.24
C THR A 168 -31.48 14.43 7.63
N PRO A 169 -32.56 14.12 8.36
CA PRO A 169 -33.49 15.15 8.86
C PRO A 169 -32.80 16.28 9.66
N ASP A 170 -31.72 15.96 10.38
CA ASP A 170 -31.07 16.89 11.31
C ASP A 170 -29.74 17.45 10.81
N THR A 171 -29.11 16.81 9.81
CA THR A 171 -27.78 17.18 9.33
C THR A 171 -27.75 17.21 7.82
N ARG A 172 -27.29 18.32 7.24
CA ARG A 172 -27.15 18.47 5.79
C ARG A 172 -25.75 18.95 5.46
N LEU A 173 -25.12 18.32 4.48
CA LEU A 173 -23.82 18.68 3.94
C LEU A 173 -24.02 19.16 2.51
N GLU A 174 -23.33 20.23 2.11
CA GLU A 174 -23.28 20.73 0.74
C GLU A 174 -21.83 20.83 0.28
N PHE A 175 -21.56 20.46 -0.97
CA PHE A 175 -20.22 20.40 -1.53
C PHE A 175 -20.12 21.16 -2.86
N VAL A 176 -19.00 21.85 -3.06
CA VAL A 176 -18.67 22.54 -4.31
C VAL A 176 -17.32 22.04 -4.83
N TYR A 177 -17.20 21.92 -6.15
CA TYR A 177 -16.03 21.38 -6.83
C TYR A 177 -15.44 22.38 -7.82
N ASP A 178 -14.14 22.27 -8.07
CA ASP A 178 -13.47 23.01 -9.15
C ASP A 178 -13.52 22.26 -10.50
N TYR A 179 -12.86 22.84 -11.51
CA TYR A 179 -12.78 22.28 -12.87
C TYR A 179 -12.01 20.96 -12.95
N MET A 180 -11.20 20.61 -11.96
CA MET A 180 -10.51 19.32 -11.88
C MET A 180 -11.35 18.26 -11.16
N GLY A 181 -12.49 18.64 -10.57
CA GLY A 181 -13.31 17.76 -9.73
C GLY A 181 -12.85 17.68 -8.28
N ARG A 182 -11.97 18.58 -7.81
CA ARG A 182 -11.56 18.65 -6.41
C ARG A 182 -12.59 19.42 -5.60
N ARG A 183 -12.93 18.93 -4.41
CA ARG A 183 -13.87 19.60 -3.50
C ARG A 183 -13.25 20.87 -2.93
N ILE A 184 -13.73 22.04 -3.33
CA ILE A 184 -13.23 23.35 -2.88
C ILE A 184 -14.05 23.97 -1.75
N ASN A 185 -15.25 23.47 -1.47
CA ASN A 185 -16.07 23.94 -0.36
C ASN A 185 -16.89 22.80 0.25
N LYS A 186 -17.06 22.82 1.57
CA LYS A 186 -17.98 22.00 2.33
C LYS A 186 -18.73 22.88 3.32
N LYS A 187 -20.05 22.84 3.29
CA LYS A 187 -20.93 23.41 4.32
C LYS A 187 -21.61 22.30 5.09
N VAL A 188 -21.74 22.47 6.40
CA VAL A 188 -22.50 21.60 7.28
C VAL A 188 -23.59 22.42 7.92
N TYR A 189 -24.81 21.92 7.87
CA TYR A 189 -25.98 22.47 8.52
C TYR A 189 -26.48 21.50 9.57
N THR A 190 -26.84 22.00 10.74
CA THR A 190 -27.49 21.24 11.81
C THR A 190 -28.86 21.87 12.04
N ASN A 191 -29.93 21.08 11.95
CA ASN A 191 -31.31 21.57 12.01
C ASN A 191 -31.56 22.74 11.04
N ASN A 192 -31.05 22.61 9.81
CA ASN A 192 -31.08 23.63 8.75
C ASN A 192 -30.33 24.95 9.04
N VAL A 193 -29.60 25.04 10.14
CA VAL A 193 -28.74 26.20 10.46
C VAL A 193 -27.30 25.87 10.09
N LEU A 194 -26.62 26.77 9.36
CA LEU A 194 -25.21 26.60 9.00
C LEU A 194 -24.36 26.50 10.28
N SER A 195 -23.78 25.33 10.52
CA SER A 195 -22.96 25.05 11.70
C SER A 195 -21.47 25.19 11.41
N SER A 196 -21.03 24.88 10.18
CA SER A 196 -19.67 25.13 9.74
C SER A 196 -19.53 25.27 8.23
N GLU A 197 -18.52 26.01 7.79
CA GLU A 197 -18.06 26.06 6.41
C GLU A 197 -16.55 25.84 6.39
N ARG A 198 -16.09 25.03 5.42
CA ARG A 198 -14.69 24.75 5.14
C ARG A 198 -14.43 25.04 3.67
N LYS A 199 -13.42 25.87 3.39
CA LYS A 199 -12.91 26.17 2.05
C LYS A 199 -11.56 25.51 1.88
N PHE A 200 -11.35 24.83 0.76
CA PHE A 200 -10.18 23.99 0.53
C PHE A 200 -9.28 24.59 -0.55
N THR A 201 -7.97 24.61 -0.31
CA THR A 201 -6.95 25.02 -1.29
C THR A 201 -5.97 23.88 -1.49
N TYR A 202 -5.60 23.60 -2.75
CA TYR A 202 -4.84 22.41 -3.13
C TYR A 202 -3.52 22.78 -3.81
N ASP A 203 -2.52 21.93 -3.61
CA ASP A 203 -1.35 21.80 -4.48
C ASP A 203 -1.44 20.46 -5.22
N GLY A 204 -1.71 20.52 -6.53
CA GLY A 204 -2.14 19.34 -7.30
C GLY A 204 -3.37 18.67 -6.66
N TRP A 205 -3.28 17.38 -6.31
CA TRP A 205 -4.36 16.66 -5.61
C TRP A 205 -4.23 16.65 -4.09
N ASN A 206 -3.13 17.16 -3.55
CA ASN A 206 -2.91 17.23 -2.11
C ASN A 206 -3.53 18.51 -1.56
N LEU A 207 -4.33 18.39 -0.50
CA LEU A 207 -4.93 19.55 0.16
C LEU A 207 -3.83 20.32 0.88
N ALA A 208 -3.62 21.59 0.55
CA ALA A 208 -2.59 22.43 1.18
C ALA A 208 -3.14 23.17 2.42
N ALA A 209 -4.39 23.62 2.38
CA ALA A 209 -4.98 24.37 3.49
C ALA A 209 -6.51 24.31 3.53
N GLU A 210 -7.05 24.48 4.74
CA GLU A 210 -8.46 24.73 5.02
C GLU A 210 -8.68 26.10 5.63
N TYR A 211 -9.74 26.77 5.20
CA TYR A 211 -10.19 28.05 5.74
C TYR A 211 -11.64 27.99 6.21
N ASP A 212 -12.01 28.84 7.17
CA ASP A 212 -13.40 29.02 7.58
C ASP A 212 -14.21 29.89 6.61
N ALA A 213 -15.47 30.20 6.97
CA ALA A 213 -16.34 31.08 6.21
C ALA A 213 -15.74 32.48 5.97
N ASN A 214 -14.95 32.99 6.92
CA ASN A 214 -14.31 34.30 6.91
C ASN A 214 -12.92 34.30 6.26
N ASN A 215 -12.50 33.17 5.68
CA ASN A 215 -11.17 32.94 5.12
C ASN A 215 -10.03 32.95 6.17
N THR A 216 -10.33 32.65 7.44
CA THR A 216 -9.31 32.42 8.46
C THR A 216 -8.71 31.03 8.26
N LEU A 217 -7.39 30.90 8.28
CA LEU A 217 -6.70 29.62 8.19
C LEU A 217 -7.06 28.74 9.41
N LEU A 218 -7.50 27.53 9.15
CA LEU A 218 -7.85 26.53 10.17
C LEU A 218 -6.79 25.42 10.26
N ASN A 219 -6.45 24.86 9.09
CA ASN A 219 -5.46 23.80 8.98
C ASN A 219 -4.53 24.09 7.80
N SER A 220 -3.23 23.94 8.01
CA SER A 220 -2.23 23.82 6.96
C SER A 220 -1.69 22.39 6.91
N TYR A 221 -1.48 21.89 5.71
CA TYR A 221 -1.04 20.52 5.47
C TYR A 221 0.31 20.53 4.74
N LEU A 222 1.29 19.86 5.30
CA LEU A 222 2.59 19.66 4.68
C LEU A 222 2.67 18.24 4.13
N TRP A 223 3.00 18.11 2.84
CA TRP A 223 3.11 16.83 2.14
C TRP A 223 4.55 16.56 1.70
N GLY A 224 4.91 15.28 1.69
CA GLY A 224 6.15 14.74 1.15
C GLY A 224 5.87 13.64 0.14
N GLU A 225 6.85 12.77 -0.07
CA GLU A 225 6.68 11.60 -0.93
C GLU A 225 5.67 10.63 -0.31
N ASP A 226 4.70 10.21 -1.12
CA ASP A 226 3.72 9.20 -0.76
C ASP A 226 4.29 7.79 -1.00
N LEU A 227 3.50 6.74 -0.73
CA LEU A 227 3.94 5.34 -0.87
C LEU A 227 4.47 4.96 -2.26
N SER A 228 4.27 5.80 -3.28
CA SER A 228 4.87 5.59 -4.60
C SER A 228 6.32 6.08 -4.74
N GLY A 229 6.87 6.76 -3.74
CA GLY A 229 8.16 7.47 -3.84
C GLY A 229 8.07 8.77 -4.65
N SER A 230 6.88 9.35 -4.78
CA SER A 230 6.65 10.63 -5.45
C SER A 230 5.60 11.44 -4.70
N LEU A 231 5.45 12.74 -4.98
CA LEU A 231 4.52 13.59 -4.24
C LEU A 231 3.03 13.23 -4.41
N GLN A 232 2.66 12.55 -5.50
CA GLN A 232 1.24 12.30 -5.86
C GLN A 232 0.97 10.95 -6.53
N GLY A 233 1.97 10.10 -6.75
CA GLY A 233 1.79 8.83 -7.47
C GLY A 233 0.96 7.78 -6.73
N ALA A 234 0.69 7.96 -5.44
CA ALA A 234 -0.27 7.23 -4.63
C ALA A 234 -1.41 8.15 -4.13
N GLY A 235 -1.54 9.35 -4.69
CA GLY A 235 -2.56 10.34 -4.31
C GLY A 235 -2.40 10.82 -2.87
N GLY A 236 -1.16 10.91 -2.39
CA GLY A 236 -0.84 11.35 -1.03
C GLY A 236 -0.91 10.24 0.04
N VAL A 237 -1.28 9.01 -0.30
CA VAL A 237 -1.33 7.91 0.68
C VAL A 237 0.05 7.71 1.31
N GLY A 238 0.17 7.89 2.63
CA GLY A 238 1.43 7.81 3.37
C GLY A 238 2.35 9.03 3.23
N GLY A 239 1.92 10.08 2.52
CA GLY A 239 2.75 11.25 2.21
C GLY A 239 2.50 12.48 3.08
N LEU A 240 1.52 12.47 4.00
CA LEU A 240 1.26 13.63 4.86
C LEU A 240 2.34 13.73 5.95
N LEU A 241 3.04 14.85 6.03
CA LEU A 241 4.14 15.06 6.98
C LEU A 241 3.70 15.84 8.21
N ALA A 242 2.75 16.78 8.07
CA ALA A 242 2.23 17.54 9.19
C ALA A 242 0.82 18.10 8.92
N VAL A 243 0.04 18.22 9.99
CA VAL A 243 -1.19 19.04 10.05
C VAL A 243 -0.96 20.08 11.12
N ASN A 244 -0.85 21.36 10.73
CA ASN A 244 -0.39 22.42 11.62
C ASN A 244 0.95 22.00 12.30
N ASN A 245 0.95 21.88 13.63
CA ASN A 245 2.10 21.44 14.42
C ASN A 245 2.00 19.98 14.90
N TYR A 246 1.21 19.16 14.22
CA TYR A 246 1.00 17.74 14.56
C TYR A 246 1.57 16.83 13.49
N LEU A 247 2.25 15.76 13.93
CA LEU A 247 2.89 14.79 13.05
C LEU A 247 2.05 13.51 12.99
N PRO A 248 1.59 13.07 11.80
CA PRO A 248 0.93 11.79 11.64
C PRO A 248 1.93 10.62 11.72
N CYS A 249 1.47 9.49 12.23
CA CYS A 249 2.17 8.22 12.21
C CYS A 249 1.37 7.18 11.42
N TYR A 250 2.07 6.28 10.73
CA TYR A 250 1.48 5.39 9.74
C TYR A 250 1.63 3.91 10.09
N ASP A 251 0.72 3.09 9.59
CA ASP A 251 1.00 1.67 9.37
C ASP A 251 1.71 1.44 8.01
N GLY A 252 2.04 0.18 7.70
CA GLY A 252 2.72 -0.17 6.45
C GLY A 252 1.92 0.10 5.17
N ASN A 253 0.63 0.41 5.28
CA ASN A 253 -0.28 0.69 4.17
C ASN A 253 -0.58 2.18 4.01
N GLY A 254 0.08 3.05 4.79
CA GLY A 254 -0.16 4.49 4.75
C GLY A 254 -1.48 4.91 5.38
N ASN A 255 -2.05 4.09 6.27
CA ASN A 255 -3.16 4.51 7.12
C ASN A 255 -2.60 5.27 8.33
N ILE A 256 -3.20 6.41 8.68
CA ILE A 256 -2.76 7.15 9.87
C ILE A 256 -3.25 6.45 11.12
N THR A 257 -2.33 5.95 11.94
CA THR A 257 -2.64 5.26 13.20
C THR A 257 -2.66 6.20 14.39
N SER A 258 -1.92 7.32 14.33
CA SER A 258 -1.87 8.29 15.41
C SER A 258 -1.37 9.67 14.96
N TYR A 259 -1.58 10.68 15.80
CA TYR A 259 -0.96 12.00 15.66
C TYR A 259 -0.18 12.35 16.93
N LEU A 260 1.00 12.95 16.75
CA LEU A 260 1.87 13.43 17.82
C LEU A 260 1.84 14.97 17.88
N ASP A 261 1.92 15.53 19.08
CA ASP A 261 2.17 16.96 19.29
C ASP A 261 3.67 17.31 19.16
N ASN A 262 3.99 18.60 19.26
CA ASN A 262 5.37 19.11 19.16
C ASN A 262 6.30 18.61 20.30
N SER A 263 5.75 18.00 21.35
CA SER A 263 6.52 17.38 22.43
C SER A 263 6.66 15.86 22.25
N GLY A 264 6.13 15.29 21.16
CA GLY A 264 6.13 13.87 20.88
C GLY A 264 5.03 13.08 21.58
N ASN A 265 4.06 13.73 22.22
CA ASN A 265 2.96 13.02 22.88
C ASN A 265 1.86 12.65 21.87
N THR A 266 1.32 11.44 21.98
CA THR A 266 0.17 11.02 21.19
C THR A 266 -1.10 11.75 21.61
N VAL A 267 -1.70 12.51 20.70
CA VAL A 267 -2.94 13.29 20.93
C VAL A 267 -4.17 12.70 20.26
N ALA A 268 -3.96 11.79 19.31
CA ALA A 268 -5.01 11.01 18.65
C ALA A 268 -4.47 9.63 18.27
N THR A 269 -5.32 8.62 18.35
CA THR A 269 -5.03 7.25 17.88
C THR A 269 -6.27 6.69 17.21
N TYR A 270 -6.07 5.93 16.13
CA TYR A 270 -7.13 5.28 15.37
C TYR A 270 -6.78 3.80 15.14
N GLU A 271 -7.77 2.94 15.33
CA GLU A 271 -7.72 1.54 14.90
C GLU A 271 -8.80 1.31 13.85
N TYR A 272 -8.45 0.60 12.78
CA TYR A 272 -9.33 0.32 11.65
C TYR A 272 -9.59 -1.18 11.51
N ASN A 273 -10.75 -1.55 10.98
CA ASN A 273 -10.91 -2.85 10.35
C ASN A 273 -10.18 -2.86 8.99
N PRO A 274 -10.07 -4.03 8.31
CA PRO A 274 -9.38 -4.12 7.02
C PRO A 274 -9.87 -3.13 5.94
N PHE A 275 -11.14 -2.73 5.99
CA PHE A 275 -11.77 -1.82 5.03
C PHE A 275 -11.87 -0.37 5.54
N GLY A 276 -11.08 0.01 6.55
CA GLY A 276 -10.95 1.40 7.00
C GLY A 276 -12.06 1.91 7.92
N LYS A 277 -12.97 1.04 8.38
CA LYS A 277 -13.96 1.39 9.40
C LYS A 277 -13.25 1.54 10.73
N ILE A 278 -13.42 2.69 11.36
CA ILE A 278 -12.83 2.98 12.66
C ILE A 278 -13.47 2.07 13.71
N ILE A 279 -12.65 1.22 14.32
CA ILE A 279 -13.00 0.36 15.46
C ILE A 279 -12.86 1.17 16.76
N CYS A 280 -11.78 1.94 16.87
CA CYS A 280 -11.47 2.74 18.03
C CYS A 280 -10.84 4.07 17.61
N ALA A 281 -11.25 5.15 18.28
CA ALA A 281 -10.62 6.46 18.17
C ALA A 281 -10.56 7.08 19.57
N PHE A 282 -9.38 7.51 19.99
CA PHE A 282 -9.17 8.10 21.31
C PHE A 282 -8.02 9.11 21.32
N GLY A 283 -7.99 9.94 22.35
CA GLY A 283 -7.09 11.08 22.48
C GLY A 283 -7.86 12.40 22.48
N THR A 284 -7.28 13.43 23.09
CA THR A 284 -7.93 14.73 23.29
C THR A 284 -8.23 15.46 21.98
N LYS A 285 -7.60 15.03 20.87
CA LYS A 285 -7.73 15.62 19.52
C LYS A 285 -8.21 14.62 18.47
N ALA A 286 -8.76 13.47 18.87
CA ALA A 286 -9.17 12.43 17.93
C ALA A 286 -10.21 12.90 16.89
N ASP A 287 -11.05 13.87 17.23
CA ASP A 287 -12.06 14.44 16.34
C ASP A 287 -11.62 15.70 15.58
N ASP A 288 -10.38 16.18 15.82
CA ASP A 288 -9.82 17.37 15.19
C ASP A 288 -9.22 17.06 13.81
N PHE A 289 -8.71 15.84 13.60
CA PHE A 289 -8.00 15.46 12.38
C PHE A 289 -8.91 14.76 11.36
N ALA A 290 -8.89 15.28 10.13
CA ALA A 290 -9.65 14.75 9.00
C ALA A 290 -8.94 13.59 8.28
N TYR A 291 -7.61 13.61 8.16
CA TYR A 291 -6.88 12.55 7.46
C TYR A 291 -6.72 11.30 8.34
N ARG A 292 -7.18 10.15 7.84
CA ARG A 292 -7.29 8.88 8.60
C ARG A 292 -6.88 7.67 7.72
N PHE A 293 -7.77 6.72 7.46
CA PHE A 293 -7.51 5.56 6.60
C PHE A 293 -7.09 5.99 5.19
N SER A 294 -6.11 5.29 4.62
CA SER A 294 -5.47 5.59 3.33
C SER A 294 -4.97 7.04 3.19
N THR A 295 -4.69 7.73 4.31
CA THR A 295 -4.41 9.19 4.30
C THR A 295 -5.46 9.96 3.49
N LYS A 296 -6.74 9.58 3.58
CA LYS A 296 -7.84 10.29 2.91
C LYS A 296 -8.68 11.08 3.91
N TYR A 297 -9.31 12.14 3.38
CA TYR A 297 -10.09 13.08 4.17
C TYR A 297 -11.39 12.39 4.63
N PHE A 298 -11.57 12.25 5.93
CA PHE A 298 -12.74 11.64 6.55
C PHE A 298 -13.77 12.70 6.93
N ASP A 299 -14.94 12.65 6.30
CA ASP A 299 -16.09 13.45 6.69
C ASP A 299 -16.79 12.80 7.87
N LYS A 300 -16.50 13.30 9.08
CA LYS A 300 -17.02 12.72 10.33
C LYS A 300 -18.55 12.70 10.43
N GLU A 301 -19.23 13.60 9.73
CA GLU A 301 -20.68 13.70 9.74
C GLU A 301 -21.35 12.52 9.01
N THR A 302 -20.78 12.11 7.86
CA THR A 302 -21.30 11.02 7.02
C THR A 302 -20.55 9.70 7.21
N ALA A 303 -19.40 9.75 7.88
CA ALA A 303 -18.42 8.66 7.96
C ALA A 303 -17.93 8.16 6.58
N LEU A 304 -17.87 9.06 5.60
CA LEU A 304 -17.33 8.80 4.27
C LEU A 304 -15.89 9.30 4.15
N TYR A 305 -15.09 8.60 3.36
CA TYR A 305 -13.78 9.06 2.94
C TYR A 305 -13.88 9.72 1.57
N TYR A 306 -13.39 10.95 1.45
CA TYR A 306 -13.25 11.66 0.19
C TYR A 306 -11.89 11.33 -0.43
N TYR A 307 -11.89 10.63 -1.56
CA TYR A 307 -10.66 10.24 -2.27
C TYR A 307 -10.27 11.22 -3.38
N GLY A 308 -11.19 12.07 -3.82
CA GLY A 308 -11.03 12.93 -5.00
C GLY A 308 -12.24 12.80 -5.91
N TYR A 309 -12.24 11.80 -6.78
CA TYR A 309 -13.34 11.57 -7.72
C TYR A 309 -14.52 10.83 -7.10
N ARG A 310 -14.28 9.97 -6.10
CA ARG A 310 -15.33 9.19 -5.43
C ARG A 310 -15.32 9.36 -3.91
N TYR A 311 -16.49 9.11 -3.33
CA TYR A 311 -16.67 8.93 -1.90
C TYR A 311 -16.70 7.44 -1.58
N TYR A 312 -15.92 7.03 -0.59
CA TYR A 312 -15.83 5.66 -0.11
C TYR A 312 -16.58 5.50 1.21
N SER A 313 -17.40 4.46 1.32
CA SER A 313 -18.04 4.06 2.56
C SER A 313 -17.40 2.80 3.12
N ALA A 314 -16.60 2.98 4.17
CA ALA A 314 -16.09 1.89 4.99
C ALA A 314 -17.19 1.14 5.78
N ASN A 315 -18.42 1.67 5.80
CA ASN A 315 -19.55 1.01 6.46
C ASN A 315 -20.19 -0.10 5.61
N VAL A 316 -20.02 -0.05 4.29
CA VAL A 316 -20.48 -1.07 3.33
C VAL A 316 -19.34 -1.58 2.44
N ASN A 317 -18.11 -1.18 2.74
CA ASN A 317 -16.87 -1.59 2.08
C ASN A 317 -16.82 -1.28 0.57
N ARG A 318 -17.42 -0.17 0.13
CA ARG A 318 -17.49 0.18 -1.30
C ARG A 318 -17.63 1.66 -1.61
N TRP A 319 -17.47 1.99 -2.89
CA TRP A 319 -17.73 3.31 -3.46
C TRP A 319 -19.22 3.63 -3.52
N LEU A 320 -19.56 4.92 -3.41
CA LEU A 320 -20.93 5.43 -3.53
C LEU A 320 -21.40 5.58 -4.99
N SER A 321 -20.47 5.69 -5.93
CA SER A 321 -20.74 5.84 -7.36
C SER A 321 -19.88 4.86 -8.16
N ARG A 322 -20.24 4.66 -9.43
CA ARG A 322 -19.47 3.87 -10.40
C ARG A 322 -18.07 4.46 -10.59
N ASP A 323 -17.13 3.60 -10.96
CA ASP A 323 -15.78 4.02 -11.31
C ASP A 323 -15.78 5.02 -12.49
N PRO A 324 -15.16 6.22 -12.35
CA PRO A 324 -15.07 7.19 -13.44
C PRO A 324 -14.28 6.70 -14.66
N ILE A 325 -13.42 5.69 -14.51
CA ILE A 325 -12.74 5.04 -15.65
C ILE A 325 -13.49 3.78 -16.13
N GLU A 326 -14.70 3.58 -15.63
CA GLU A 326 -15.62 2.51 -16.03
C GLU A 326 -14.95 1.12 -15.94
N GLU A 327 -15.24 0.22 -16.88
CA GLU A 327 -14.76 -1.17 -16.86
C GLU A 327 -13.24 -1.29 -17.03
N GLN A 328 -12.50 -0.20 -17.30
CA GLN A 328 -11.04 -0.21 -17.25
C GLN A 328 -10.52 -0.46 -15.83
N GLY A 329 -11.30 -0.08 -14.80
CA GLY A 329 -11.02 -0.40 -13.40
C GLY A 329 -11.40 -1.83 -12.99
N GLY A 330 -12.11 -2.56 -13.86
CA GLY A 330 -12.58 -3.94 -13.65
C GLY A 330 -14.10 -4.08 -13.73
N ASN A 331 -14.58 -5.32 -13.66
CA ASN A 331 -15.99 -5.66 -13.89
C ASN A 331 -16.95 -5.16 -12.79
N ASN A 332 -16.44 -4.92 -11.57
CA ASN A 332 -17.25 -4.43 -10.46
C ASN A 332 -16.90 -2.98 -10.17
N LEU A 333 -17.74 -2.08 -10.67
CA LEU A 333 -17.48 -0.63 -10.64
C LEU A 333 -17.60 0.02 -9.26
N TYR A 334 -18.04 -0.75 -8.25
CA TYR A 334 -18.16 -0.29 -6.86
C TYR A 334 -17.08 -0.90 -5.95
N VAL A 335 -16.28 -1.85 -6.46
CA VAL A 335 -15.32 -2.58 -5.63
C VAL A 335 -14.23 -1.65 -5.11
N PHE A 336 -13.94 -1.72 -3.82
CA PHE A 336 -12.81 -1.02 -3.24
C PHE A 336 -11.56 -1.89 -3.38
N VAL A 337 -10.61 -1.44 -4.22
CA VAL A 337 -9.28 -2.03 -4.42
C VAL A 337 -9.28 -3.56 -4.56
N GLY A 338 -10.23 -4.08 -5.35
CA GLY A 338 -10.36 -5.52 -5.61
C GLY A 338 -10.65 -6.36 -4.36
N ASN A 339 -11.29 -5.79 -3.34
CA ASN A 339 -11.52 -6.39 -2.02
C ASN A 339 -10.22 -6.80 -1.29
N SER A 340 -9.09 -6.17 -1.63
CA SER A 340 -7.79 -6.48 -1.05
C SER A 340 -7.08 -5.22 -0.49
N PRO A 341 -7.71 -4.51 0.47
CA PRO A 341 -7.20 -3.24 1.01
C PRO A 341 -5.89 -3.35 1.79
N LEU A 342 -5.48 -4.57 2.15
CA LEU A 342 -4.18 -4.83 2.76
C LEU A 342 -3.04 -4.85 1.73
N ASN A 343 -3.34 -5.05 0.45
CA ASN A 343 -2.34 -5.17 -0.62
C ASN A 343 -2.39 -4.03 -1.64
N TYR A 344 -3.45 -3.22 -1.59
CA TYR A 344 -3.71 -2.17 -2.58
C TYR A 344 -4.28 -0.93 -1.92
N ILE A 345 -3.97 0.21 -2.52
CA ILE A 345 -4.51 1.54 -2.22
C ILE A 345 -5.26 2.05 -3.44
N ASP A 346 -6.19 2.99 -3.25
CA ASP A 346 -6.76 3.75 -4.37
C ASP A 346 -6.20 5.17 -4.38
N VAL A 347 -5.70 5.59 -5.54
CA VAL A 347 -4.98 6.87 -5.71
C VAL A 347 -5.94 8.05 -5.51
N LEU A 348 -7.03 8.15 -6.30
CA LEU A 348 -7.98 9.27 -6.26
C LEU A 348 -9.45 8.84 -6.29
N GLY A 349 -9.72 7.56 -6.02
CA GLY A 349 -11.02 6.94 -6.21
C GLY A 349 -11.28 6.63 -7.67
N ASN A 350 -10.27 6.17 -8.41
CA ASN A 350 -10.39 5.78 -9.82
C ASN A 350 -9.33 4.76 -10.26
N ALA A 351 -8.40 4.37 -9.37
CA ALA A 351 -7.32 3.47 -9.74
C ALA A 351 -6.75 2.80 -8.51
N ALA A 352 -6.86 1.46 -8.47
CA ALA A 352 -6.17 0.65 -7.49
C ALA A 352 -4.68 0.52 -7.84
N LYS A 353 -3.80 0.62 -6.85
CA LYS A 353 -2.35 0.50 -6.96
C LYS A 353 -1.83 -0.39 -5.84
N SER A 354 -0.91 -1.30 -6.17
CA SER A 354 -0.29 -2.18 -5.18
C SER A 354 0.46 -1.38 -4.11
N THR A 355 0.24 -1.70 -2.83
CA THR A 355 1.02 -1.16 -1.70
C THR A 355 2.38 -1.80 -1.58
N THR A 356 2.53 -3.04 -2.07
CA THR A 356 3.84 -3.64 -2.23
C THR A 356 4.52 -3.03 -3.46
N TYR A 357 5.68 -2.41 -3.26
CA TYR A 357 6.67 -2.31 -4.32
C TYR A 357 7.08 -3.74 -4.67
N THR A 358 6.30 -4.36 -5.55
CA THR A 358 6.89 -5.30 -6.48
C THR A 358 7.73 -4.40 -7.38
N PRO A 359 9.07 -4.61 -7.49
CA PRO A 359 9.73 -4.21 -8.72
C PRO A 359 8.85 -4.80 -9.80
N GLY A 360 8.22 -3.94 -10.62
CA GLY A 360 7.19 -4.41 -11.55
C GLY A 360 7.71 -5.62 -12.33
N PRO A 361 6.83 -6.52 -12.82
CA PRO A 361 7.29 -7.47 -13.83
C PRO A 361 8.04 -6.65 -14.88
N THR A 362 9.29 -7.06 -15.15
CA THR A 362 10.16 -6.48 -16.18
C THR A 362 9.27 -6.03 -17.33
N PRO A 363 9.35 -4.75 -17.77
CA PRO A 363 8.41 -4.21 -18.74
C PRO A 363 8.32 -5.20 -19.90
N SER A 364 7.10 -5.70 -20.15
CA SER A 364 6.86 -6.45 -21.38
C SER A 364 7.35 -5.57 -22.52
N ARG A 365 8.00 -6.22 -23.50
CA ARG A 365 8.97 -5.74 -24.50
C ARG A 365 8.65 -4.45 -25.30
N THR A 366 7.60 -3.70 -24.99
CA THR A 366 6.97 -2.74 -25.90
C THR A 366 7.12 -1.26 -25.49
N VAL A 367 7.61 -0.92 -24.30
CA VAL A 367 7.76 0.50 -23.90
C VAL A 367 9.18 0.84 -23.43
N TRP A 368 10.14 0.83 -24.37
CA TRP A 368 11.48 1.43 -24.21
C TRP A 368 11.71 2.61 -25.16
N LYS A 369 10.65 3.30 -25.62
CA LYS A 369 10.80 4.51 -26.42
C LYS A 369 10.75 5.76 -25.54
N ARG A 370 11.93 6.40 -25.46
CA ARG A 370 12.26 7.74 -24.94
C ARG A 370 12.52 7.80 -23.43
N TYR A 371 13.78 7.69 -23.04
CA TYR A 371 14.64 8.80 -22.60
C TYR A 371 15.96 8.20 -22.09
N VAL A 372 17.03 8.23 -22.89
CA VAL A 372 18.38 7.87 -22.44
C VAL A 372 19.30 9.04 -22.74
N LYS A 373 19.54 9.90 -21.76
CA LYS A 373 20.67 10.82 -21.77
C LYS A 373 21.78 10.20 -20.91
N LYS A 374 22.78 9.63 -21.58
CA LYS A 374 24.08 9.14 -21.09
C LYS A 374 24.04 8.17 -19.89
N CYS A 375 24.21 6.88 -20.17
CA CYS A 375 24.51 5.87 -19.15
C CYS A 375 25.93 5.33 -19.37
N GLU A 376 26.79 5.44 -18.35
CA GLU A 376 27.94 4.53 -18.20
C GLU A 376 27.39 3.25 -17.56
N ILE A 377 27.58 2.09 -18.19
CA ILE A 377 27.09 0.79 -17.67
C ILE A 377 28.30 -0.03 -17.23
N PHE A 378 28.40 -0.31 -15.94
CA PHE A 378 29.42 -1.20 -15.38
C PHE A 378 28.88 -2.64 -15.37
N ILE A 379 29.67 -3.59 -15.88
CA ILE A 379 29.30 -5.01 -15.89
C ILE A 379 30.48 -5.80 -15.33
N ALA A 380 30.41 -6.15 -14.04
CA ALA A 380 31.36 -7.08 -13.45
C ALA A 380 30.95 -8.52 -13.78
N PHE A 381 31.92 -9.36 -14.13
CA PHE A 381 31.72 -10.79 -14.27
C PHE A 381 32.45 -11.49 -13.12
N GLY A 382 31.92 -12.61 -12.65
CA GLY A 382 32.57 -13.47 -11.66
C GLY A 382 32.50 -14.92 -12.11
N HIS A 383 33.55 -15.70 -11.86
CA HIS A 383 33.60 -17.13 -12.16
C HIS A 383 33.71 -17.96 -10.88
N HIS A 384 33.02 -19.10 -10.83
CA HIS A 384 33.19 -20.13 -9.80
C HIS A 384 34.21 -21.19 -10.27
N TYR A 385 35.17 -21.57 -9.42
CA TYR A 385 36.05 -22.73 -9.65
C TYR A 385 35.78 -23.82 -8.60
N ALA A 386 35.52 -25.04 -9.06
CA ALA A 386 35.80 -26.26 -8.29
C ALA A 386 36.98 -26.98 -8.97
N SER A 387 37.99 -27.36 -8.19
CA SER A 387 39.36 -27.61 -8.64
C SER A 387 39.63 -28.95 -9.36
N SER A 388 38.69 -29.50 -10.15
CA SER A 388 38.92 -30.77 -10.87
C SER A 388 38.60 -30.79 -12.36
N ASP A 389 37.97 -29.76 -12.95
CA ASP A 389 37.50 -29.80 -14.34
C ASP A 389 38.06 -28.64 -15.19
N MET A 390 39.38 -28.57 -15.40
CA MET A 390 40.00 -27.45 -16.14
C MET A 390 39.84 -27.47 -17.68
N ASP A 391 39.29 -28.54 -18.28
CA ASP A 391 39.29 -28.71 -19.75
C ASP A 391 37.90 -28.70 -20.42
N ASP A 392 36.80 -28.50 -19.66
CA ASP A 392 35.43 -28.52 -20.21
C ASP A 392 34.72 -27.16 -20.10
N LEU A 393 34.87 -26.34 -21.15
CA LEU A 393 34.25 -25.01 -21.27
C LEU A 393 32.72 -25.04 -21.40
N SER A 394 32.10 -26.20 -21.58
CA SER A 394 30.64 -26.33 -21.72
C SER A 394 29.87 -26.13 -20.40
N LYS A 395 30.59 -26.11 -19.26
CA LYS A 395 30.01 -26.00 -17.91
C LYS A 395 30.08 -24.61 -17.28
N ILE A 396 30.61 -23.61 -17.99
CA ILE A 396 30.74 -22.24 -17.47
C ILE A 396 29.36 -21.58 -17.37
N GLN A 397 28.96 -21.20 -16.15
CA GLN A 397 27.75 -20.42 -15.89
C GLN A 397 28.10 -18.94 -15.71
N TRP A 398 27.29 -18.06 -16.32
CA TRP A 398 27.52 -16.62 -16.34
C TRP A 398 26.48 -15.91 -15.47
N TYR A 399 26.92 -14.88 -14.76
CA TYR A 399 26.07 -14.07 -13.91
C TYR A 399 26.21 -12.58 -14.26
N LEU A 400 25.09 -11.85 -14.15
CA LEU A 400 25.04 -10.40 -14.36
C LEU A 400 24.51 -9.74 -13.09
N GLU A 401 25.29 -8.82 -12.53
CA GLU A 401 24.97 -8.14 -11.27
C GLU A 401 24.70 -6.65 -11.53
N ASP A 402 23.60 -6.16 -10.97
CA ASP A 402 23.25 -4.74 -10.96
C ASP A 402 23.85 -4.06 -9.71
N PRO A 403 24.76 -3.09 -9.86
CA PRO A 403 25.48 -2.50 -8.73
C PRO A 403 24.63 -1.61 -7.82
N GLU A 404 23.42 -1.19 -8.21
CA GLU A 404 22.53 -0.42 -7.34
C GLU A 404 21.59 -1.30 -6.50
N THR A 405 21.34 -2.53 -6.93
CA THR A 405 20.34 -3.43 -6.31
C THR A 405 20.92 -4.75 -5.78
N SER A 406 22.20 -5.04 -6.05
CA SER A 406 22.92 -6.28 -5.66
C SER A 406 22.22 -7.57 -6.13
N PHE A 407 21.43 -7.50 -7.20
CA PHE A 407 20.68 -8.63 -7.73
C PHE A 407 21.49 -9.38 -8.79
N VAL A 408 21.55 -10.72 -8.68
CA VAL A 408 22.37 -11.59 -9.54
C VAL A 408 21.49 -12.42 -10.48
N TRP A 409 21.63 -12.25 -11.79
CA TRP A 409 20.93 -13.05 -12.80
C TRP A 409 21.78 -14.21 -13.30
N GLN A 410 21.28 -15.45 -13.26
CA GLN A 410 21.93 -16.60 -13.90
C GLN A 410 21.57 -16.66 -15.38
N VAL A 411 22.54 -16.43 -16.26
CA VAL A 411 22.35 -16.52 -17.71
C VAL A 411 22.63 -17.96 -18.14
N GLY A 412 21.60 -18.80 -18.12
CA GLY A 412 21.71 -20.20 -18.53
C GLY A 412 22.13 -20.35 -19.99
N CYS A 413 23.16 -21.15 -20.25
CA CYS A 413 23.62 -21.45 -21.61
C CYS A 413 23.02 -22.79 -22.08
N THR A 414 22.32 -22.79 -23.22
CA THR A 414 22.06 -24.01 -23.99
C THR A 414 23.25 -24.21 -24.94
N SER A 415 23.91 -25.35 -24.83
CA SER A 415 25.16 -25.75 -25.50
C SER A 415 25.50 -25.06 -26.83
N ILE A 416 26.71 -24.50 -26.92
CA ILE A 416 27.33 -24.05 -28.18
C ILE A 416 28.02 -25.26 -28.83
N LYS A 417 27.46 -25.81 -29.90
CA LYS A 417 28.18 -26.78 -30.76
C LYS A 417 28.99 -26.01 -31.81
N LEU A 418 30.32 -26.09 -31.72
CA LEU A 418 31.21 -25.61 -32.76
C LEU A 418 31.19 -26.61 -33.94
N LYS A 419 30.72 -26.18 -35.11
CA LYS A 419 30.81 -26.96 -36.36
C LYS A 419 32.26 -26.95 -36.85
N ASN A 420 32.97 -28.06 -36.64
CA ASN A 420 34.06 -28.43 -37.54
C ASN A 420 33.57 -29.63 -38.35
N ASN A 421 33.36 -29.45 -39.66
CA ASN A 421 33.22 -30.59 -40.56
C ASN A 421 34.42 -30.56 -41.51
N PRO A 422 35.21 -31.64 -41.51
CA PRO A 422 35.26 -32.43 -42.73
C PRO A 422 34.93 -33.89 -42.43
N ASN A 423 34.03 -34.47 -43.23
CA ASN A 423 33.70 -35.89 -43.22
C ASN A 423 34.97 -36.77 -43.23
N PRO A 424 35.09 -37.77 -42.36
CA PRO A 424 35.89 -38.95 -42.63
C PRO A 424 34.99 -40.10 -43.09
N LEU A 425 35.40 -40.77 -44.16
CA LEU A 425 34.90 -42.09 -44.54
C LEU A 425 35.11 -43.10 -43.38
N PRO A 426 34.36 -44.22 -43.33
CA PRO A 426 34.41 -45.13 -42.20
C PRO A 426 35.78 -45.83 -42.14
N GLY A 427 36.54 -45.61 -41.05
CA GLY A 427 37.72 -46.43 -40.71
C GLY A 427 39.08 -45.74 -40.52
N GLY A 428 39.18 -44.41 -40.41
CA GLY A 428 40.46 -43.71 -40.14
C GLY A 428 40.62 -43.19 -38.70
N PRO A 429 41.84 -43.08 -38.14
CA PRO A 429 42.06 -42.65 -36.76
C PRO A 429 41.74 -41.16 -36.57
N THR A 430 41.08 -40.83 -35.46
CA THR A 430 40.83 -39.45 -35.01
C THR A 430 42.14 -38.75 -34.69
N THR A 431 42.50 -37.71 -35.44
CA THR A 431 43.62 -36.82 -35.13
C THR A 431 43.14 -35.68 -34.26
N THR A 432 43.65 -35.61 -33.02
CA THR A 432 43.46 -34.47 -32.12
C THR A 432 44.47 -33.38 -32.48
N THR A 433 44.01 -32.24 -33.00
CA THR A 433 44.89 -31.08 -33.24
C THR A 433 45.02 -30.25 -31.96
N THR A 434 46.24 -30.07 -31.47
CA THR A 434 46.55 -29.25 -30.29
C THR A 434 46.88 -27.82 -30.73
N TYR A 435 46.19 -26.82 -30.18
CA TYR A 435 46.48 -25.39 -30.42
C TYR A 435 47.45 -24.86 -29.36
N THR A 436 48.33 -23.94 -29.73
CA THR A 436 49.20 -23.25 -28.77
C THR A 436 48.40 -22.27 -27.89
N VAL A 437 48.87 -21.96 -26.68
CA VAL A 437 48.19 -21.06 -25.71
C VAL A 437 47.81 -19.71 -26.33
N ALA A 438 48.64 -19.17 -27.22
CA ALA A 438 48.36 -17.92 -27.93
C ALA A 438 47.21 -18.05 -28.96
N GLN A 439 47.13 -19.18 -29.67
CA GLN A 439 46.04 -19.49 -30.61
C GLN A 439 44.74 -19.81 -29.87
N GLY A 440 44.82 -20.46 -28.70
CA GLY A 440 43.69 -20.68 -27.79
C GLY A 440 43.12 -19.37 -27.23
N ASN A 441 43.97 -18.45 -26.80
CA ASN A 441 43.54 -17.13 -26.31
C ASN A 441 42.90 -16.27 -27.42
N ALA A 442 43.39 -16.35 -28.66
CA ALA A 442 42.77 -15.68 -29.80
C ALA A 442 41.38 -16.25 -30.12
N LEU A 443 41.21 -17.57 -30.09
CA LEU A 443 39.92 -18.25 -30.29
C LEU A 443 38.92 -17.93 -29.16
N VAL A 444 39.39 -17.86 -27.91
CA VAL A 444 38.58 -17.47 -26.75
C VAL A 444 38.16 -16.00 -26.83
N ASN A 445 39.04 -15.10 -27.27
CA ASN A 445 38.71 -13.69 -27.44
C ASN A 445 37.74 -13.45 -28.60
N MET A 446 37.86 -14.16 -29.72
CA MET A 446 36.87 -14.11 -30.82
C MET A 446 35.51 -14.66 -30.40
N ALA A 447 35.47 -15.76 -29.62
CA ALA A 447 34.22 -16.29 -29.09
C ALA A 447 33.56 -15.35 -28.06
N ARG A 448 34.38 -14.61 -27.28
CA ARG A 448 33.92 -13.60 -26.32
C ARG A 448 33.38 -12.34 -27.00
N GLU A 449 34.02 -11.85 -28.06
CA GLU A 449 33.52 -10.72 -28.85
C GLU A 449 32.22 -11.06 -29.59
N ALA A 450 32.14 -12.26 -30.20
CA ALA A 450 30.92 -12.74 -30.84
C ALA A 450 29.76 -12.93 -29.84
N ALA A 451 30.04 -13.43 -28.63
CA ALA A 451 29.04 -13.55 -27.57
C ALA A 451 28.55 -12.17 -27.08
N LEU A 452 29.45 -11.19 -26.94
CA LEU A 452 29.10 -9.83 -26.52
C LEU A 452 28.32 -9.06 -27.59
N GLU A 453 28.65 -9.21 -28.88
CA GLU A 453 27.83 -8.69 -29.98
C GLU A 453 26.44 -9.34 -30.02
N LEU A 454 26.36 -10.66 -29.82
CA LEU A 454 25.09 -11.38 -29.79
C LEU A 454 24.22 -10.98 -28.59
N ILE A 455 24.84 -10.74 -27.43
CA ILE A 455 24.18 -10.25 -26.20
C ILE A 455 23.73 -8.80 -26.39
N PHE A 456 24.57 -7.93 -26.97
CA PHE A 456 24.23 -6.54 -27.25
C PHE A 456 23.08 -6.42 -28.26
N ASN A 457 23.11 -7.18 -29.36
CA ASN A 457 22.04 -7.23 -30.36
C ASN A 457 20.74 -7.86 -29.80
N LYS A 458 20.84 -8.79 -28.82
CA LYS A 458 19.66 -9.34 -28.13
C LYS A 458 19.05 -8.39 -27.10
N LEU A 459 19.89 -7.63 -26.38
CA LEU A 459 19.46 -6.69 -25.34
C LEU A 459 19.00 -5.34 -25.93
N PHE A 460 19.57 -4.91 -27.07
CA PHE A 460 19.32 -3.60 -27.68
C PHE A 460 19.09 -3.67 -29.21
N PRO A 461 18.08 -4.42 -29.70
CA PRO A 461 17.88 -4.70 -31.13
C PRO A 461 17.51 -3.48 -31.99
N GLU A 462 17.06 -2.37 -31.41
CA GLU A 462 16.70 -1.12 -32.12
C GLU A 462 17.79 -0.02 -32.02
N CYS A 463 18.98 -0.32 -31.50
CA CYS A 463 20.04 0.69 -31.33
C CYS A 463 20.69 1.06 -32.67
N LEU A 464 20.58 2.33 -33.09
CA LEU A 464 21.13 2.86 -34.35
C LEU A 464 22.63 3.22 -34.29
N CYS A 465 23.32 2.96 -33.18
CA CYS A 465 24.73 3.29 -33.01
C CYS A 465 25.59 2.38 -33.89
N LYS A 466 26.23 2.97 -34.91
CA LYS A 466 27.03 2.25 -35.91
C LYS A 466 28.38 1.71 -35.41
N SER A 467 28.78 2.00 -34.16
CA SER A 467 29.99 1.41 -33.57
C SER A 467 29.99 1.53 -32.05
N VAL A 468 30.30 0.43 -31.36
CA VAL A 468 30.55 0.38 -29.91
C VAL A 468 32.07 0.31 -29.67
N LYS A 469 32.61 1.17 -28.80
CA LYS A 469 34.03 1.10 -28.38
C LYS A 469 34.13 0.47 -27.00
N ILE A 470 34.75 -0.70 -26.91
CA ILE A 470 34.97 -1.43 -25.66
C ILE A 470 36.38 -1.11 -25.14
N ARG A 471 36.53 -0.88 -23.83
CA ARG A 471 37.84 -0.66 -23.20
C ARG A 471 38.00 -1.66 -22.04
N TYR A 472 39.18 -2.27 -21.91
CA TYR A 472 39.44 -3.35 -20.96
C TYR A 472 40.20 -2.82 -19.72
N GLU A 473 39.71 -3.14 -18.53
CA GLU A 473 40.43 -2.97 -17.26
C GLU A 473 40.17 -4.22 -16.40
N THR A 474 41.21 -4.81 -15.82
CA THR A 474 41.15 -6.06 -15.03
C THR A 474 41.27 -5.77 -13.54
N PHE A 475 40.47 -6.45 -12.70
CA PHE A 475 40.49 -6.30 -11.23
C PHE A 475 40.65 -7.66 -10.55
N PHE A 476 41.25 -7.68 -9.35
CA PHE A 476 41.37 -8.88 -8.49
C PHE A 476 40.90 -8.57 -7.07
N GLY A 477 39.98 -9.37 -6.52
CA GLY A 477 39.48 -9.26 -5.14
C GLY A 477 39.20 -10.63 -4.52
N VAL A 478 39.32 -10.75 -3.18
CA VAL A 478 39.27 -12.04 -2.45
C VAL A 478 38.13 -12.14 -1.42
N ASP A 479 37.27 -11.13 -1.24
CA ASP A 479 36.01 -11.27 -0.45
C ASP A 479 35.04 -10.08 -0.63
N TYR A 480 33.72 -10.33 -0.46
CA TYR A 480 32.60 -9.43 -0.82
C TYR A 480 32.62 -8.03 -0.18
N ASN A 481 33.29 -7.83 0.96
CA ASN A 481 33.30 -6.53 1.64
C ASN A 481 34.58 -5.70 1.43
N THR A 482 35.52 -6.13 0.58
CA THR A 482 36.74 -5.34 0.31
C THR A 482 37.12 -5.38 -1.17
N LEU A 483 36.67 -4.37 -1.93
CA LEU A 483 37.18 -4.06 -3.26
C LEU A 483 38.51 -3.31 -3.12
N PHE A 484 39.62 -3.93 -3.52
CA PHE A 484 40.90 -3.23 -3.69
C PHE A 484 41.01 -2.72 -5.12
N TYR A 485 41.16 -1.42 -5.28
CA TYR A 485 41.51 -0.80 -6.56
C TYR A 485 43.01 -0.96 -6.80
N TYR A 486 43.39 -1.83 -7.73
CA TYR A 486 44.74 -1.79 -8.29
C TYR A 486 44.73 -0.85 -9.50
N ARG A 487 45.33 0.33 -9.35
CA ARG A 487 46.00 0.96 -10.50
C ARG A 487 47.36 0.29 -10.61
N SER A 488 47.70 -0.21 -11.79
CA SER A 488 49.10 -0.50 -12.10
C SER A 488 49.88 0.81 -12.01
N ASN A 489 50.49 1.11 -10.84
CA ASN A 489 51.82 1.74 -10.67
C ASN A 489 52.19 2.32 -9.28
N GLU A 490 51.56 2.00 -8.13
CA GLU A 490 52.06 2.51 -6.82
C GLU A 490 51.97 1.49 -5.66
N THR A 491 52.95 1.53 -4.73
CA THR A 491 53.14 0.65 -3.55
C THR A 491 52.78 1.40 -2.26
N PHE A 492 52.12 0.83 -1.23
CA PHE A 492 52.32 1.20 0.21
C PHE A 492 51.61 0.30 1.27
N LYS A 493 51.92 0.59 2.56
CA LYS A 493 52.13 -0.28 3.75
C LYS A 493 50.90 -0.57 4.64
N LYS A 494 51.09 -1.62 5.46
CA LYS A 494 50.20 -2.33 6.39
C LYS A 494 50.23 -1.74 7.82
N THR A 495 49.13 -1.13 8.30
CA THR A 495 48.75 -1.04 9.73
C THR A 495 47.34 -0.43 9.89
N ASP A 496 46.33 -1.23 10.27
CA ASP A 496 45.46 -0.93 11.42
C ASP A 496 44.51 -2.09 11.77
N LYS A 497 44.08 -2.15 13.04
CA LYS A 497 43.59 -3.33 13.77
C LYS A 497 42.08 -3.28 14.09
N ARG A 498 41.43 -4.46 13.90
CA ARG A 498 40.27 -5.08 14.64
C ARG A 498 38.85 -4.56 14.33
N PRO A 499 37.74 -5.35 14.58
CA PRO A 499 37.60 -6.56 15.41
C PRO A 499 37.01 -7.81 14.71
N LYS A 500 37.09 -8.96 15.40
CA LYS A 500 36.71 -10.31 14.98
C LYS A 500 35.18 -10.49 14.85
N ALA A 501 34.73 -11.11 13.76
CA ALA A 501 33.58 -12.03 13.75
C ALA A 501 33.59 -12.96 12.52
N TYR A 502 33.41 -14.26 12.79
CA TYR A 502 33.02 -15.38 11.93
C TYR A 502 33.89 -15.76 10.70
N THR A 503 34.35 -17.02 10.66
CA THR A 503 35.14 -17.59 9.55
C THR A 503 34.34 -18.68 8.81
N PRO A 504 33.87 -18.44 7.57
CA PRO A 504 33.48 -19.49 6.63
C PRO A 504 34.65 -19.84 5.66
N PRO A 505 34.58 -20.96 4.92
CA PRO A 505 35.73 -21.57 4.24
C PRO A 505 36.23 -20.77 3.01
N LYS A 506 37.54 -20.90 2.76
CA LYS A 506 38.36 -20.20 1.74
C LYS A 506 37.95 -20.46 0.29
N GLY A 507 38.04 -19.41 -0.55
CA GLY A 507 38.51 -19.51 -1.94
C GLY A 507 37.63 -18.84 -3.00
N PHE A 508 37.69 -17.50 -3.12
CA PHE A 508 37.06 -16.77 -4.22
C PHE A 508 38.06 -15.80 -4.86
N VAL A 509 38.08 -15.74 -6.20
CA VAL A 509 38.81 -14.72 -6.98
C VAL A 509 37.86 -14.19 -8.04
N TYR A 510 37.68 -12.87 -8.07
CA TYR A 510 36.82 -12.18 -9.04
C TYR A 510 37.67 -11.47 -10.09
N GLU A 511 37.31 -11.60 -11.37
CA GLU A 511 37.82 -10.79 -12.49
C GLU A 511 36.65 -10.05 -13.18
N GLY A 512 36.51 -8.75 -12.91
CA GLY A 512 35.49 -7.90 -13.55
C GLY A 512 36.05 -7.05 -14.70
N PHE A 513 35.16 -6.57 -15.59
CA PHE A 513 35.50 -5.60 -16.64
C PHE A 513 34.62 -4.34 -16.51
N LYS A 514 35.01 -3.25 -17.16
CA LYS A 514 34.23 -2.00 -17.19
C LYS A 514 33.89 -1.62 -18.62
N LEU A 515 32.61 -1.67 -18.98
CA LEU A 515 32.14 -1.17 -20.27
C LEU A 515 31.84 0.34 -20.19
N ARG A 516 32.16 1.07 -21.25
CA ARG A 516 31.82 2.49 -21.38
C ARG A 516 31.16 2.69 -22.73
N LEU A 517 29.86 2.95 -22.73
CA LEU A 517 29.11 3.26 -23.94
C LEU A 517 29.19 4.77 -24.19
N CYS A 518 30.03 5.19 -25.13
CA CYS A 518 29.91 6.52 -25.71
C CYS A 518 28.89 6.45 -26.85
N LEU A 519 27.78 7.18 -26.71
CA LEU A 519 26.88 7.51 -27.83
C LEU A 519 27.55 8.52 -28.76
#